data_AF-A0A162MCM5-F1
#
_entry.id   AF-A0A162MCM5-F1
#
_cell.length_a   1.000
_cell.length_b   1.000
_cell.length_c   1.000
_cell.angle_alpha   90.00
_cell.angle_beta   90.00
_cell.angle_gamma   90.00
#
_symmetry.space_group_name_H-M   'P 1'
#
loop_
_entity.id
_entity.type
_entity.pdbx_description
1 polymer ?
#
loop_
_entity_poly.entity_id
_entity_poly.type
_entity_poly.pdbx_seq_one_letter_code
_entity_poly.pdbx_strand_id
1 'polypeptide(L)'
;MNDSLHSDLSPKDAATKGYIVAGPSGVANVSKLEKFYEDYLNKTRNSITLARYTDEGDPTYVDLELNGEELLYTYDNSWDEFGGQNKGVRKTSCTQMGIRTGPRADSNGTEYFLTSCRDNIGYSDLDKKEYFLLFIDDNKNK
;
A
#
# COMPACT_ATOMS: atom_id res chain seq x y z
N MET A 1 8.28 -18.66 -15.07
CA MET A 1 8.78 -17.27 -15.01
C MET A 1 8.02 -16.61 -13.88
N ASN A 2 8.66 -15.80 -13.04
CA ASN A 2 7.93 -15.06 -12.02
C ASN A 2 7.22 -13.91 -12.73
N ASP A 3 5.88 -13.87 -12.70
CA ASP A 3 5.06 -12.87 -13.41
C ASP A 3 4.92 -11.56 -12.60
N SER A 4 5.78 -11.35 -11.61
CA SER A 4 5.82 -10.13 -10.79
C SER A 4 6.10 -8.88 -11.63
N LEU A 5 5.48 -7.77 -11.23
CA LEU A 5 5.74 -6.44 -11.77
C LEU A 5 6.98 -5.78 -11.14
N HIS A 6 7.47 -6.33 -10.04
CA HIS A 6 8.60 -5.81 -9.29
C HIS A 6 9.70 -6.86 -9.15
N SER A 7 10.93 -6.40 -8.98
CA SER A 7 12.02 -7.26 -8.52
C SER A 7 11.84 -7.58 -7.04
N ASP A 8 12.41 -8.68 -6.57
CA ASP A 8 12.55 -8.98 -5.15
C ASP A 8 13.53 -7.98 -4.50
N LEU A 9 13.00 -6.93 -3.88
CA LEU A 9 13.80 -5.87 -3.28
C LEU A 9 13.85 -6.03 -1.76
N SER A 10 15.03 -5.86 -1.18
CA SER A 10 15.15 -5.63 0.26
C SER A 10 14.44 -4.33 0.68
N PRO A 11 14.02 -4.17 1.95
CA PRO A 11 13.42 -2.92 2.43
C PRO A 11 14.26 -1.67 2.14
N LYS A 12 15.59 -1.80 2.26
CA LYS A 12 16.53 -0.70 1.97
C LYS A 12 16.56 -0.33 0.49
N ASP A 13 16.57 -1.33 -0.39
CA ASP A 13 16.59 -1.10 -1.84
C ASP A 13 15.25 -0.54 -2.33
N ALA A 14 14.13 -1.02 -1.78
CA ALA A 14 12.81 -0.45 -2.03
C ALA A 14 12.72 1.02 -1.60
N ALA A 15 13.21 1.34 -0.40
CA ALA A 15 13.27 2.73 0.08
C ALA A 15 14.16 3.61 -0.83
N THR A 16 15.32 3.10 -1.25
CA THR A 16 16.26 3.81 -2.16
C THR A 16 15.64 4.04 -3.54
N LYS A 17 14.87 3.08 -4.05
CA LYS A 17 14.09 3.21 -5.28
C LYS A 17 12.92 4.19 -5.14
N GLY A 18 12.62 4.60 -3.91
CA GLY A 18 11.58 5.56 -3.60
C GLY A 18 10.20 4.94 -3.35
N TYR A 19 10.11 3.64 -3.10
CA TYR A 19 8.86 3.03 -2.67
C TYR A 19 8.53 3.46 -1.24
N ILE A 20 7.25 3.51 -0.93
CA ILE A 20 6.79 3.64 0.47
C ILE A 20 7.02 2.26 1.10
N VAL A 21 7.86 2.20 2.12
CA VAL A 21 8.20 0.93 2.77
C VAL A 21 7.43 0.82 4.07
N ALA A 22 6.87 -0.35 4.35
CA ALA A 22 6.26 -0.67 5.62
C ALA A 22 6.61 -2.10 6.05
N GLY A 23 7.16 -2.27 7.24
CA GLY A 23 7.51 -3.58 7.76
C GLY A 23 8.00 -3.54 9.21
N PRO A 24 8.61 -4.63 9.70
CA PRO A 24 9.05 -4.76 11.08
C PRO A 24 10.04 -3.67 11.52
N SER A 25 10.91 -3.24 10.59
CA SER A 25 11.88 -2.16 10.82
C SER A 25 11.27 -0.75 10.81
N GLY A 26 9.96 -0.62 10.56
CA GLY A 26 9.25 0.66 10.52
C GLY A 26 8.78 1.06 9.12
N VAL A 27 8.64 2.37 8.91
CA VAL A 27 8.13 2.96 7.67
C VAL A 27 9.16 3.91 7.04
N ALA A 28 9.17 4.00 5.71
CA ALA A 28 10.02 4.96 4.98
C ALA A 28 9.26 5.60 3.81
N ASN A 29 9.71 6.79 3.39
CA ASN A 29 9.12 7.58 2.30
C ASN A 29 7.61 7.88 2.48
N VAL A 30 7.13 7.96 3.72
CA VAL A 30 5.70 8.16 4.04
C VAL A 30 5.12 9.45 3.45
N SER A 31 5.94 10.47 3.28
CA SER A 31 5.56 11.74 2.64
C SER A 31 5.07 11.58 1.20
N LYS A 32 5.42 10.48 0.51
CA LYS A 32 4.87 10.17 -0.81
C LYS A 32 3.41 9.74 -0.74
N LEU A 33 2.99 9.04 0.32
CA LEU A 33 1.59 8.67 0.52
C LEU A 33 0.74 9.89 0.87
N GLU A 34 1.27 10.75 1.73
CA GLU A 34 0.64 12.03 2.10
C GLU A 34 0.44 12.89 0.85
N LYS A 35 1.49 13.08 0.05
CA LYS A 35 1.41 13.78 -1.24
C LYS A 35 0.42 13.12 -2.21
N PHE A 36 0.42 11.79 -2.30
CA PHE A 36 -0.51 11.08 -3.19
C PHE A 36 -1.97 11.32 -2.77
N TYR A 37 -2.26 11.39 -1.47
CA TYR A 37 -3.59 11.74 -0.98
C TYR A 37 -3.98 13.19 -1.35
N GLU A 38 -3.06 14.15 -1.25
CA GLU A 38 -3.29 15.52 -1.75
C GLU A 38 -3.56 15.54 -3.26
N ASP A 39 -2.78 14.78 -4.03
CA ASP A 39 -2.96 14.65 -5.47
C ASP A 39 -4.32 14.01 -5.81
N TYR A 40 -4.78 13.03 -5.03
CA TYR A 40 -6.14 12.46 -5.10
C TYR A 40 -7.23 13.52 -4.87
N LEU A 41 -7.12 14.32 -3.81
CA LEU A 41 -8.08 15.40 -3.53
C LEU A 41 -8.13 16.43 -4.66
N ASN A 42 -6.98 16.74 -5.24
CA ASN A 42 -6.84 17.71 -6.33
C ASN A 42 -7.10 17.11 -7.73
N LYS A 43 -7.37 15.80 -7.83
CA LYS A 43 -7.51 15.06 -9.09
C LYS A 43 -6.26 15.18 -10.00
N THR A 44 -5.10 15.30 -9.40
CA THR A 44 -3.80 15.39 -10.08
C THR A 44 -3.25 13.99 -10.29
N ARG A 45 -3.03 13.58 -11.55
CA ARG A 45 -2.48 12.25 -11.86
C ARG A 45 -1.14 12.04 -11.14
N ASN A 46 -1.03 10.91 -10.45
CA ASN A 46 0.18 10.48 -9.76
C ASN A 46 0.16 8.95 -9.62
N SER A 47 1.32 8.36 -9.33
CA SER A 47 1.48 6.95 -9.05
C SER A 47 2.48 6.71 -7.92
N ILE A 48 2.16 5.79 -7.02
CA ILE A 48 3.05 5.36 -5.93
C ILE A 48 3.07 3.84 -5.83
N THR A 49 4.18 3.31 -5.31
CA THR A 49 4.33 1.89 -4.97
C THR A 49 4.58 1.77 -3.47
N LEU A 50 3.81 0.92 -2.81
CA LEU A 50 4.03 0.49 -1.44
C LEU A 50 4.69 -0.89 -1.46
N ALA A 51 5.81 -1.04 -0.75
CA ALA A 51 6.47 -2.31 -0.51
C ALA A 51 6.26 -2.70 0.95
N ARG A 52 5.51 -3.78 1.18
CA ARG A 52 5.19 -4.29 2.51
C ARG A 52 5.98 -5.55 2.81
N TYR A 53 6.50 -5.62 4.02
CA TYR A 53 7.32 -6.74 4.48
C TYR A 53 6.72 -7.33 5.76
N THR A 54 6.68 -8.65 5.85
CA THR A 54 6.41 -9.39 7.09
C THR A 54 7.72 -9.63 7.85
N ASP A 55 7.65 -10.28 9.02
CA ASP A 55 8.84 -10.69 9.78
C ASP A 55 9.72 -11.69 9.01
N GLU A 56 9.16 -12.38 8.01
CA GLU A 56 9.85 -13.34 7.14
C GLU A 56 10.64 -12.64 6.02
N GLY A 57 10.30 -11.39 5.70
CA GLY A 57 11.12 -10.51 4.85
C GLY A 57 10.76 -10.48 3.37
N ASP A 58 9.81 -11.29 2.89
CA ASP A 58 9.39 -11.25 1.49
C ASP A 58 8.50 -10.03 1.20
N PRO A 59 8.71 -9.34 0.06
CA PRO A 59 7.92 -8.19 -0.29
C PRO A 59 6.55 -8.57 -0.87
N THR A 60 5.53 -7.84 -0.43
CA THR A 60 4.26 -7.69 -1.14
C THR A 60 4.15 -6.24 -1.65
N TYR A 61 3.89 -6.07 -2.94
CA TYR A 61 3.78 -4.76 -3.55
C TYR A 61 2.32 -4.34 -3.74
N VAL A 62 2.07 -3.05 -3.54
CA VAL A 62 0.81 -2.39 -3.90
C VAL A 62 1.15 -1.17 -4.75
N ASP A 63 0.75 -1.18 -6.02
CA ASP A 63 0.78 0.01 -6.87
C ASP A 63 -0.57 0.72 -6.82
N LEU A 64 -0.51 2.04 -6.66
CA LEU A 64 -1.64 2.94 -6.79
C LEU A 64 -1.37 3.91 -7.93
N GLU A 65 -2.30 3.99 -8.88
CA GLU A 65 -2.27 4.98 -9.96
C GLU A 65 -3.59 5.76 -9.97
N LEU A 66 -3.51 7.08 -9.86
CA LEU A 66 -4.66 7.96 -10.07
C LEU A 66 -4.72 8.35 -11.54
N ASN A 67 -5.70 7.82 -12.27
CA ASN A 67 -5.87 8.09 -13.71
C ASN A 67 -6.69 9.37 -14.01
N GLY A 68 -7.07 10.12 -12.97
CA GLY A 68 -7.85 11.37 -13.02
C GLY A 68 -9.30 11.22 -12.56
N GLU A 69 -9.81 9.99 -12.50
CA GLU A 69 -11.17 9.67 -12.04
C GLU A 69 -11.19 8.46 -11.09
N GLU A 70 -10.40 7.43 -11.38
CA GLU A 70 -10.31 6.20 -10.61
C GLU A 70 -8.88 5.98 -10.06
N LEU A 71 -8.82 5.22 -8.96
CA LEU A 71 -7.60 4.68 -8.39
C LEU A 71 -7.44 3.25 -8.87
N LEU A 72 -6.44 3.00 -9.72
CA LEU A 72 -6.04 1.65 -10.09
C LEU A 72 -5.19 1.06 -8.96
N TYR A 73 -5.64 -0.07 -8.42
CA TYR A 73 -4.96 -0.79 -7.35
C TYR A 73 -4.43 -2.10 -7.92
N THR A 74 -3.11 -2.27 -7.87
CA THR A 74 -2.45 -3.54 -8.23
C THR A 74 -1.83 -4.14 -6.98
N TYR A 75 -2.17 -5.38 -6.67
CA TYR A 75 -1.59 -6.17 -5.59
C TYR A 75 -0.73 -7.28 -6.18
N ASP A 76 0.54 -7.29 -5.81
CA ASP A 76 1.53 -8.26 -6.27
C ASP A 76 2.21 -8.92 -5.07
N ASN A 77 1.80 -10.16 -4.78
CA ASN A 77 2.41 -11.03 -3.77
C ASN A 77 3.21 -12.16 -4.42
N SER A 78 3.74 -11.96 -5.63
CA SER A 78 4.44 -13.02 -6.36
C SER A 78 5.73 -13.48 -5.69
N TRP A 79 6.32 -12.64 -4.83
CA TRP A 79 7.53 -12.93 -4.06
C TRP A 79 7.27 -13.53 -2.68
N ASP A 80 6.03 -13.54 -2.19
CA ASP A 80 5.67 -14.16 -0.92
C ASP A 80 5.92 -15.67 -0.98
N GLU A 81 6.93 -16.19 -0.28
CA GLU A 81 7.25 -17.62 -0.34
C GLU A 81 6.08 -18.48 0.18
N PHE A 82 5.38 -17.98 1.21
CA PHE A 82 4.34 -18.69 1.97
C PHE A 82 2.92 -18.47 1.44
N GLY A 83 2.72 -17.59 0.46
CA GLY A 83 1.40 -17.27 -0.15
C GLY A 83 0.69 -18.41 -0.90
N GLY A 84 1.32 -19.59 -1.02
CA GLY A 84 0.72 -20.80 -1.60
C GLY A 84 0.31 -20.65 -3.07
N GLN A 85 -0.91 -21.10 -3.41
CA GLN A 85 -1.45 -21.00 -4.78
C GLN A 85 -2.07 -19.64 -5.11
N ASN A 86 -2.25 -18.76 -4.11
CA ASN A 86 -2.88 -17.45 -4.28
C ASN A 86 -1.89 -16.34 -4.61
N LYS A 87 -0.74 -16.72 -5.19
CA LYS A 87 0.34 -15.80 -5.56
C LYS A 87 0.12 -15.25 -6.95
N GLY A 88 0.59 -14.03 -7.16
CA GLY A 88 0.60 -13.39 -8.46
C GLY A 88 0.13 -11.95 -8.40
N VAL A 89 -0.14 -11.42 -9.58
CA VAL A 89 -0.57 -10.05 -9.76
C VAL A 89 -2.09 -10.02 -9.90
N ARG A 90 -2.76 -9.24 -9.05
CA ARG A 90 -4.20 -8.98 -9.09
C ARG A 90 -4.45 -7.49 -9.20
N LYS A 91 -5.51 -7.10 -9.92
CA LYS A 91 -5.84 -5.70 -10.18
C LYS A 91 -7.31 -5.45 -9.88
N THR A 92 -7.61 -4.27 -9.35
CA THR A 92 -8.97 -3.74 -9.18
C THR A 92 -8.92 -2.23 -9.39
N SER A 93 -10.09 -1.59 -9.49
CA SER A 93 -10.19 -0.14 -9.37
C SER A 93 -11.05 0.23 -8.17
N CYS A 94 -10.70 1.35 -7.55
CA CYS A 94 -11.42 1.97 -6.45
C CYS A 94 -11.73 3.42 -6.84
N THR A 95 -12.81 3.98 -6.31
CA THR A 95 -13.20 5.37 -6.61
C THR A 95 -13.00 6.31 -5.42
N GLN A 96 -12.65 5.77 -4.26
CA GLN A 96 -12.53 6.54 -3.03
C GLN A 96 -11.28 6.17 -2.25
N MET A 97 -10.61 7.21 -1.74
CA MET A 97 -9.53 7.13 -0.76
C MET A 97 -9.92 7.94 0.47
N GLY A 98 -9.66 7.40 1.65
CA GLY A 98 -9.97 8.02 2.92
C GLY A 98 -8.80 7.99 3.88
N ILE A 99 -8.86 8.89 4.86
CA ILE A 99 -7.96 8.90 6.01
C ILE A 99 -8.77 8.91 7.32
N ARG A 100 -8.25 8.26 8.35
CA ARG A 100 -8.79 8.38 9.72
C ARG A 100 -7.66 8.51 10.73
N THR A 101 -7.80 9.46 11.64
CA THR A 101 -6.88 9.65 12.77
C THR A 101 -7.43 8.97 14.01
N GLY A 102 -6.59 8.30 14.76
CA GLY A 102 -7.00 7.69 16.02
C GLY A 102 -5.98 6.72 16.59
N PRO A 103 -6.34 6.07 17.71
CA PRO A 103 -5.48 5.07 18.33
C PRO A 103 -5.44 3.79 17.49
N ARG A 104 -4.25 3.22 17.34
CA ARG A 104 -4.00 1.87 16.85
C ARG A 104 -2.97 1.20 17.75
N ALA A 105 -3.40 0.13 18.42
CA ALA A 105 -2.66 -0.50 19.52
C ALA A 105 -2.21 0.57 20.55
N ASP A 106 -0.91 0.69 20.80
CA ASP A 106 -0.33 1.58 21.81
C ASP A 106 0.09 2.96 21.24
N SER A 107 -0.34 3.30 20.02
CA SER A 107 0.04 4.53 19.31
C SER A 107 -1.16 5.29 18.77
N ASN A 108 -1.01 6.60 18.56
CA ASN A 108 -1.93 7.41 17.75
C ASN A 108 -1.30 7.65 16.38
N GLY A 109 -2.14 7.80 15.37
CA GLY A 109 -1.65 8.06 14.03
C GLY A 109 -2.75 8.21 12.99
N THR A 110 -2.33 8.25 11.74
CA THR A 110 -3.20 8.40 10.58
C THR A 110 -3.22 7.11 9.76
N GLU A 111 -4.40 6.55 9.58
CA GLU A 111 -4.64 5.43 8.68
C GLU A 111 -5.12 5.90 7.30
N TYR A 112 -4.53 5.33 6.26
CA TYR A 112 -4.90 5.52 4.86
C TYR A 112 -5.56 4.24 4.33
N PHE A 113 -6.68 4.40 3.63
CA PHE A 113 -7.44 3.28 3.09
C PHE A 113 -8.17 3.64 1.79
N LEU A 114 -8.56 2.64 1.00
CA LEU A 114 -9.45 2.79 -0.15
C LEU A 114 -10.82 2.19 0.14
N THR A 115 -11.85 2.71 -0.54
CA THR A 115 -13.21 2.17 -0.53
C THR A 115 -13.79 2.18 -1.94
N SER A 116 -15.00 1.61 -2.09
CA SER A 116 -15.71 1.56 -3.36
C SER A 116 -14.89 0.88 -4.47
N CYS A 117 -14.24 -0.22 -4.10
CA CYS A 117 -13.46 -1.06 -5.02
C CYS A 117 -14.34 -2.09 -5.70
N ARG A 118 -14.02 -2.44 -6.96
CA ARG A 118 -14.83 -3.37 -7.77
C ARG A 118 -14.72 -4.83 -7.30
N ASP A 119 -13.50 -5.27 -7.00
CA ASP A 119 -13.20 -6.62 -6.52
C ASP A 119 -12.83 -6.63 -5.03
N ASN A 120 -12.58 -7.81 -4.45
CA ASN A 120 -12.01 -8.03 -3.11
C ASN A 120 -10.67 -8.77 -3.23
N ILE A 121 -9.57 -8.01 -3.19
CA ILE A 121 -8.20 -8.50 -3.42
C ILE A 121 -7.23 -7.92 -2.39
N GLY A 122 -6.08 -8.55 -2.19
CA GLY A 122 -5.02 -8.03 -1.32
C GLY A 122 -5.49 -7.76 0.12
N TYR A 123 -5.15 -6.59 0.65
CA TYR A 123 -5.46 -6.18 2.03
C TYR A 123 -6.88 -5.61 2.19
N SER A 124 -7.89 -6.26 1.61
CA SER A 124 -9.29 -5.89 1.77
C SER A 124 -9.86 -6.43 3.09
N ASP A 125 -10.45 -5.55 3.91
CA ASP A 125 -11.34 -5.89 5.01
C ASP A 125 -12.75 -6.13 4.43
N LEU A 126 -13.23 -7.38 4.48
CA LEU A 126 -14.49 -7.77 3.86
C LEU A 126 -15.72 -7.18 4.56
N ASP A 127 -15.63 -6.97 5.88
CA ASP A 127 -16.74 -6.45 6.67
C ASP A 127 -16.89 -4.95 6.46
N LYS A 128 -15.77 -4.22 6.45
CA LYS A 128 -15.75 -2.77 6.22
C LYS A 128 -15.76 -2.38 4.74
N LYS A 129 -15.42 -3.32 3.84
CA LYS A 129 -15.17 -3.07 2.41
C LYS A 129 -14.11 -1.98 2.20
N GLU A 130 -13.07 -2.03 3.02
CA GLU A 130 -11.95 -1.09 3.03
C GLU A 130 -10.67 -1.81 2.62
N TYR A 131 -9.79 -1.13 1.89
CA TYR A 131 -8.47 -1.63 1.53
C TYR A 131 -7.41 -0.87 2.31
N PHE A 132 -6.73 -1.54 3.22
CA PHE A 132 -5.73 -0.88 4.05
C PHE A 132 -4.45 -0.56 3.25
N LEU A 133 -3.98 0.69 3.32
CA LEU A 133 -2.76 1.15 2.65
C LEU A 133 -1.59 1.37 3.60
N LEU A 134 -1.78 2.13 4.67
CA LEU A 134 -0.74 2.35 5.67
C LEU A 134 -1.32 2.98 6.93
N PHE A 135 -0.69 2.72 8.07
CA PHE A 135 -0.88 3.49 9.29
C PHE A 135 0.45 4.18 9.60
N ILE A 136 0.41 5.50 9.78
CA ILE A 136 1.57 6.33 10.12
C ILE A 136 1.40 6.79 11.56
N ASP A 137 2.29 6.33 12.44
CA ASP A 137 2.33 6.70 13.86
C ASP A 137 2.85 8.13 14.03
N ASP A 138 2.12 8.96 14.77
CA ASP A 138 2.45 10.36 15.04
C ASP A 138 3.82 10.50 15.74
N ASN A 139 4.22 9.50 16.53
CA ASN A 139 5.48 9.51 17.28
C ASN A 139 6.69 9.07 16.46
N LYS A 140 6.49 8.53 15.25
CA LYS A 140 7.57 8.12 14.35
C LYS A 140 7.89 9.15 13.26
N ASN A 141 7.19 10.29 13.27
CA ASN A 141 7.44 11.45 12.40
C ASN A 141 8.35 12.52 13.06
N LYS A 142 9.00 12.23 14.20
CA LYS A 142 9.94 13.13 14.90
C LYS A 142 11.35 12.57 14.95
#